data_AF-A0A662VS09-F1
#
_entry.id   AF-A0A662VS09-F1
#
_cell.length_a   1.000
_cell.length_b   1.000
_cell.length_c   1.000
_cell.angle_alpha   90.00
_cell.angle_beta   90.00
_cell.angle_gamma   90.00
#
_symmetry.space_group_name_H-M   'P 1'
#
loop_
_entity.id
_entity.type
_entity.pdbx_description
1 polymer ?
#
loop_
_entity_poly.entity_id
_entity_poly.type
_entity_poly.pdbx_seq_one_letter_code
_entity_poly.pdbx_strand_id
1 'polypeptide(L)'
;MLEEFNFFIASPSCFILFCLLPLRGLIVDPSYEYRTGKAIFVVEDPKTPLYLRDAVITENPSLVAGMKRYFDLIWKYESETA
;
A
#
# COMPACT_ATOMS: atom_id res chain seq x y z
N MET A 1 22.67 4.57 -6.97
CA MET A 1 21.85 3.69 -7.85
C MET A 1 20.64 3.12 -7.10
N LEU A 2 20.03 3.88 -6.17
CA LEU A 2 18.80 3.52 -5.46
C LEU A 2 17.72 4.61 -5.59
N GLU A 3 17.99 5.70 -6.31
CA GLU A 3 17.08 6.84 -6.42
C GLU A 3 16.12 6.75 -7.61
N GLU A 4 16.39 5.90 -8.61
CA GLU A 4 15.49 5.77 -9.78
C GLU A 4 14.26 4.90 -9.53
N PHE A 5 14.24 4.08 -8.47
CA PHE A 5 13.06 3.27 -8.14
C PHE A 5 11.91 4.06 -7.48
N ASN A 6 12.19 5.27 -6.98
CA ASN A 6 11.20 6.13 -6.32
C ASN A 6 10.34 6.94 -7.30
N PHE A 7 10.74 7.06 -8.58
CA PHE A 7 10.18 8.07 -9.48
C PHE A 7 8.94 7.62 -10.27
N PHE A 8 8.60 6.32 -10.33
CA PHE A 8 7.59 5.84 -11.31
C PHE A 8 6.28 5.27 -10.75
N ILE A 9 6.06 5.16 -9.43
CA ILE A 9 4.87 4.44 -8.92
C ILE A 9 3.94 5.26 -8.02
N ALA A 10 3.74 6.51 -8.41
CA ALA A 10 2.61 7.33 -7.96
C ALA A 10 1.85 7.85 -9.19
N SER A 11 1.19 6.96 -9.92
CA SER A 11 0.03 7.39 -10.72
C SER A 11 -1.08 7.76 -9.72
N PRO A 12 -1.86 8.83 -9.91
CA PRO A 12 -2.93 9.23 -8.98
C PRO A 12 -3.95 8.11 -8.70
N SER A 13 -3.96 7.06 -9.53
CA SER A 13 -4.80 5.87 -9.44
C SER A 13 -4.17 4.64 -8.77
N CYS A 14 -2.85 4.59 -8.55
CA CYS A 14 -2.18 3.35 -8.14
C CYS A 14 -1.02 3.62 -7.17
N PHE A 15 -1.15 3.13 -5.94
CA PHE A 15 -0.16 3.29 -4.87
C PHE A 15 0.46 1.93 -4.52
N ILE A 16 1.79 1.81 -4.66
CA ILE A 16 2.56 0.64 -4.21
C ILE A 16 3.23 0.95 -2.87
N LEU A 17 3.02 0.05 -1.91
CA LEU A 17 3.62 0.13 -0.58
C LEU A 17 4.94 -0.65 -0.58
N PHE A 18 6.10 0.02 -0.56
CA PHE A 18 7.42 -0.65 -0.55
C PHE A 18 8.36 -0.24 0.60
N CYS A 19 9.03 -1.27 1.12
CA CYS A 19 10.17 -1.37 2.05
C CYS A 19 10.18 -0.69 3.42
N LEU A 20 9.67 0.53 3.61
CA LEU A 20 9.69 1.17 4.93
C LEU A 20 8.45 0.83 5.78
N LEU A 21 7.40 0.33 5.14
CA LEU A 21 6.11 0.11 5.77
C LEU A 21 5.95 -1.33 6.30
N PRO A 22 5.31 -1.51 7.47
CA PRO A 22 5.05 -2.84 8.06
C PRO A 22 4.06 -3.69 7.26
N LEU A 23 3.44 -3.11 6.23
CA LEU A 23 2.47 -3.77 5.39
C LEU A 23 2.96 -3.76 3.93
N ARG A 24 2.87 -4.91 3.26
CA ARG A 24 3.16 -5.02 1.83
C ARG A 24 1.86 -5.20 1.05
N GLY A 25 1.60 -4.29 0.12
CA GLY A 25 0.35 -4.31 -0.63
C GLY A 25 0.27 -3.25 -1.73
N LEU A 26 -0.82 -3.35 -2.48
CA LEU A 26 -1.21 -2.46 -3.56
C LEU A 26 -2.60 -1.88 -3.28
N ILE A 27 -2.76 -0.57 -3.47
CA ILE A 27 -4.04 0.12 -3.39
C ILE A 27 -4.32 0.78 -4.74
N VAL A 28 -5.50 0.51 -5.31
CA VAL A 28 -5.95 1.03 -6.61
C VAL A 28 -7.23 1.85 -6.42
N ASP A 29 -7.23 3.05 -7.00
CA ASP A 29 -8.33 4.01 -7.03
C ASP A 29 -9.00 4.29 -5.67
N PRO A 30 -8.24 4.71 -4.64
CA PRO A 30 -8.82 5.01 -3.34
C PRO A 30 -9.69 6.27 -3.40
N SER A 31 -11.00 6.12 -3.18
CA SER A 31 -11.93 7.24 -3.08
C SER A 31 -12.26 7.56 -1.61
N TYR A 32 -12.07 8.82 -1.18
CA TYR A 32 -12.54 9.29 0.13
C TYR A 32 -14.06 9.37 0.24
N GLU A 33 -14.77 9.34 -0.89
CA GLU A 33 -16.24 9.27 -0.93
C GLU A 33 -16.75 7.84 -0.72
N TYR A 34 -15.85 6.87 -0.47
CA TYR A 34 -16.18 5.46 -0.25
C TYR A 34 -16.97 4.81 -1.39
N ARG A 35 -16.83 5.31 -2.63
CA ARG A 35 -17.55 4.78 -3.80
C ARG A 35 -16.74 3.77 -4.60
N THR A 36 -15.41 3.86 -4.55
CA THR A 36 -14.51 3.07 -5.38
C THR A 36 -13.23 2.76 -4.61
N GLY A 37 -12.65 1.60 -4.89
CA GLY A 37 -11.35 1.22 -4.38
C GLY A 37 -11.16 -0.29 -4.40
N LYS A 38 -9.95 -0.73 -4.74
CA LYS A 38 -9.50 -2.11 -4.55
C LYS A 38 -8.17 -2.10 -3.82
N ALA A 39 -7.97 -3.07 -2.93
CA ALA A 39 -6.68 -3.27 -2.30
C ALA A 39 -6.32 -4.75 -2.28
N ILE A 40 -5.02 -5.01 -2.40
CA ILE A 40 -4.41 -6.33 -2.25
C ILE A 40 -3.31 -6.19 -1.22
N PHE A 41 -3.32 -7.02 -0.19
CA PHE A 41 -2.27 -7.04 0.83
C PHE A 41 -1.80 -8.46 1.09
N VAL A 42 -0.49 -8.61 1.27
CA VAL A 42 0.15 -9.88 1.57
C VAL A 42 0.24 -10.04 3.09
N VAL A 43 -0.13 -11.20 3.61
CA VAL A 43 -0.02 -11.50 5.04
C VAL A 43 1.46 -11.62 5.40
N GLU A 44 1.90 -10.86 6.40
CA GLU A 44 3.25 -10.99 6.93
C GLU A 44 3.35 -12.22 7.83
N ASP A 45 3.74 -13.36 7.23
CA ASP A 45 4.13 -14.57 7.95
C ASP A 45 5.65 -14.79 7.83
N PRO A 46 6.43 -14.65 8.92
CA PRO A 46 7.87 -14.88 8.88
C PRO A 46 8.27 -16.35 8.67
N LYS A 47 7.36 -17.30 8.87
CA LYS A 47 7.64 -18.74 8.71
C LYS A 47 7.49 -19.23 7.27
N THR A 48 6.74 -18.49 6.45
CA THR A 48 6.41 -18.86 5.08
C THR A 48 7.19 -17.98 4.09
N PRO A 49 7.86 -18.59 3.09
CA PRO A 49 8.58 -17.82 2.08
C PRO A 49 7.60 -16.94 1.28
N LEU A 50 8.08 -15.79 0.81
CA LEU A 50 7.25 -14.73 0.22
C LEU A 50 6.28 -15.22 -0.87
N TYR A 51 6.72 -16.14 -1.72
CA TYR A 51 5.94 -16.67 -2.85
C TYR A 51 4.84 -17.68 -2.45
N LEU A 52 4.83 -18.13 -1.19
CA LEU A 52 3.79 -19.01 -0.62
C LEU A 52 2.90 -18.26 0.39
N ARG A 53 3.08 -16.95 0.54
CA ARG A 53 2.27 -16.18 1.49
C ARG A 53 0.88 -15.95 0.94
N ASP A 54 -0.09 -16.05 1.83
CA ASP A 54 -1.47 -15.70 1.53
C ASP A 54 -1.58 -14.19 1.26
N ALA A 55 -2.43 -13.86 0.31
CA ALA A 55 -2.80 -12.48 0.01
C ALA A 55 -4.32 -12.33 0.15
N VAL A 56 -4.74 -11.21 0.70
CA VAL A 56 -6.13 -10.84 0.81
C VAL A 56 -6.42 -9.80 -0.25
N ILE A 57 -7.49 -10.03 -1.02
CA ILE A 57 -8.03 -9.10 -2.00
C ILE A 57 -9.32 -8.54 -1.42
N THR A 58 -9.45 -7.22 -1.44
CA THR A 58 -10.63 -6.53 -0.94
C THR A 58 -11.08 -5.44 -1.91
N GLU A 59 -12.39 -5.38 -2.12
CA GLU A 59 -13.07 -4.33 -2.88
C GLU A 59 -13.94 -3.47 -1.95
N ASN A 60 -13.76 -3.60 -0.64
CA ASN A 60 -14.50 -2.80 0.32
C ASN A 60 -13.96 -1.36 0.33
N PRO A 61 -14.76 -0.37 -0.08
CA PRO A 61 -14.27 1.00 -0.26
C PRO A 61 -13.92 1.68 1.08
N SER A 62 -14.58 1.30 2.18
CA SER A 62 -14.28 1.82 3.52
C SER A 62 -12.89 1.38 4.00
N LEU A 63 -12.55 0.11 3.77
CA LEU A 63 -11.23 -0.40 4.11
C LEU A 63 -10.16 0.26 3.24
N VAL A 64 -10.38 0.37 1.93
CA VAL A 64 -9.45 1.02 1.00
C VAL A 64 -9.20 2.48 1.35
N ALA A 65 -10.24 3.25 1.69
CA ALA A 65 -10.10 4.63 2.13
C ALA A 65 -9.34 4.76 3.46
N GLY A 66 -9.55 3.82 4.39
CA GLY A 66 -8.78 3.73 5.63
C GLY A 66 -7.30 3.48 5.37
N MET A 67 -6.98 2.54 4.46
CA MET A 67 -5.61 2.23 4.07
C MET A 67 -4.91 3.40 3.38
N LYS A 68 -5.64 4.17 2.56
CA LYS A 68 -5.11 5.40 1.96
C LYS A 68 -4.72 6.44 3.01
N ARG A 69 -5.58 6.66 4.01
CA ARG A 69 -5.27 7.58 5.13
C ARG A 69 -4.06 7.09 5.94
N TYR A 70 -3.98 5.79 6.20
CA TYR A 70 -2.84 5.19 6.89
C TYR A 70 -1.53 5.43 6.12
N PHE A 71 -1.55 5.19 4.80
CA PHE A 71 -0.42 5.50 3.92
C PHE A 71 -0.03 6.99 3.96
N ASP A 72 -1.00 7.90 3.87
CA ASP A 72 -0.72 9.33 3.87
C ASP A 72 -0.07 9.81 5.17
N LEU A 73 -0.47 9.24 6.31
CA LEU A 73 0.14 9.55 7.60
C LEU A 73 1.60 9.10 7.63
N ILE A 74 1.86 7.85 7.24
CA ILE A 74 3.22 7.31 7.23
C ILE A 74 4.11 8.08 6.25
N TRP A 75 3.59 8.33 5.05
CA TRP A 75 4.29 9.13 4.06
C TRP A 75 4.60 10.53 4.57
N LYS A 76 3.67 11.18 5.29
CA LYS A 76 3.88 12.52 5.81
C LYS A 76 4.90 12.59 6.95
N TYR A 77 4.90 11.61 7.85
CA TYR A 77 5.68 11.70 9.10
C TYR A 77 6.97 10.87 9.08
N GLU A 78 7.05 9.80 8.30
CA GLU A 78 8.21 8.90 8.25
C GLU A 78 9.10 9.10 7.02
N SER A 79 8.67 9.90 6.03
CA SER A 79 9.49 10.17 4.82
C SER A 79 10.68 11.11 5.06
N GLU A 80 10.63 11.96 6.09
CA GLU A 80 11.68 12.96 6.36
C GLU A 80 12.83 12.41 7.23
N THR A 81 12.69 11.21 7.80
CA THR A 81 13.65 10.67 8.80
C THR A 81 14.52 9.52 8.26
N ALA A 82 14.58 9.34 6.93
CA ALA A 82 15.40 8.30 6.28
C ALA A 82 16.80 8.80 5.91
#